data_AF-A0A1M3PJ84-F1
#
_entry.id   AF-A0A1M3PJ84-F1
#
_cell.length_a   1.000
_cell.length_b   1.000
_cell.length_c   1.000
_cell.angle_alpha   90.00
_cell.angle_beta   90.00
_cell.angle_gamma   90.00
#
_symmetry.space_group_name_H-M   'P 1'
#
loop_
_entity.id
_entity.type
_entity.pdbx_description
1 polymer ?
#
loop_
_entity_poly.entity_id
_entity_poly.type
_entity_poly.pdbx_seq_one_letter_code
_entity_poly.pdbx_strand_id
1 'polypeptide(L)'
;MPVNTGFGALNIGKDVVLDIVLPDNSILNVAILTGFTLKQNTKELDSKGLDGVNRLASIPDTWSGDFSVDRASSVLDDYFAQQEATYFANGTLNALRITQTITETDGTISQYRFDGVALNLSDAGNWAGDAYVKQKINWKASRRIKVQ
;
A
#
# COMPACT_ATOMS: atom_id res chain seq x y z
N MET A 1 20.60 28.89 12.78
CA MET A 1 19.23 29.46 12.74
C MET A 1 18.65 29.09 11.39
N PRO A 2 17.57 28.28 11.32
CA PRO A 2 17.04 27.87 10.03
C PRO A 2 16.36 29.07 9.35
N VAL A 3 16.72 29.31 8.09
CA VAL A 3 16.08 30.29 7.22
C VAL A 3 14.77 29.70 6.71
N ASN A 4 13.68 30.39 7.05
CA ASN A 4 12.36 30.23 6.45
C ASN A 4 12.45 30.48 4.94
N THR A 5 12.39 29.43 4.12
CA THR A 5 12.26 29.54 2.66
C THR A 5 10.78 29.44 2.30
N GLY A 6 10.14 30.58 2.10
CA GLY A 6 8.71 30.77 1.84
C GLY A 6 8.18 30.22 0.51
N PHE A 7 8.42 28.94 0.24
CA PHE A 7 7.59 28.07 -0.60
C PHE A 7 7.25 26.86 0.27
N GLY A 8 5.96 26.60 0.50
CA GLY A 8 5.47 25.61 1.46
C GLY A 8 6.25 24.31 1.37
N ALA A 9 6.83 23.86 2.48
CA ALA A 9 7.64 22.66 2.51
C ALA A 9 6.77 21.47 2.08
N LEU A 10 7.17 20.81 1.00
CA LEU A 10 6.50 19.62 0.45
C LEU A 10 7.30 18.38 0.81
N ASN A 11 6.61 17.28 1.13
CA ASN A 11 7.23 15.97 1.25
C ASN A 11 7.71 15.53 -0.15
N ILE A 12 8.92 14.99 -0.25
CA ILE A 12 9.59 14.64 -1.50
C ILE A 12 9.67 13.11 -1.72
N GLY A 13 8.72 12.37 -1.15
CA GLY A 13 8.58 10.91 -1.34
C GLY A 13 9.62 10.06 -0.60
N LYS A 14 10.66 10.68 -0.03
CA LYS A 14 11.63 10.04 0.88
C LYS A 14 11.14 9.98 2.32
N ASP A 15 10.03 10.67 2.59
CA ASP A 15 9.53 10.89 3.94
C ASP A 15 8.55 9.79 4.38
N VAL A 16 8.39 8.74 3.58
CA VAL A 16 7.45 7.64 3.84
C VAL A 16 8.21 6.34 4.08
N VAL A 17 7.89 5.69 5.20
CA VAL A 17 8.31 4.33 5.52
C VAL A 17 7.08 3.43 5.56
N LEU A 18 7.21 2.22 5.01
CA LEU A 18 6.13 1.25 4.91
C LEU A 18 6.58 -0.09 5.49
N ASP A 19 5.85 -0.56 6.49
CA ASP A 19 6.05 -1.86 7.10
C ASP A 19 4.88 -2.78 6.75
N ILE A 20 5.16 -3.89 6.05
CA ILE A 20 4.19 -4.94 5.79
C ILE A 20 4.27 -5.94 6.95
N VAL A 21 3.21 -6.00 7.75
CA VAL A 21 3.13 -6.85 8.94
C VAL A 21 2.38 -8.14 8.59
N LEU A 22 3.08 -9.26 8.74
CA LEU A 22 2.59 -10.60 8.53
C LEU A 22 1.64 -11.04 9.67
N PRO A 23 0.86 -12.14 9.49
CA PRO A 23 -0.11 -12.58 10.49
C PRO A 23 0.51 -12.99 11.83
N ASP A 24 1.79 -13.38 11.82
CA ASP A 24 2.59 -13.72 12.99
C ASP A 24 3.23 -12.49 13.68
N ASN A 25 2.86 -11.28 13.24
CA ASN A 25 3.43 -9.99 13.65
C ASN A 25 4.90 -9.75 13.25
N SER A 26 5.49 -10.62 12.42
CA SER A 26 6.78 -10.31 11.80
C SER A 26 6.61 -9.28 10.68
N ILE A 27 7.70 -8.60 10.32
CA ILE A 27 7.72 -7.62 9.24
C ILE A 27 8.30 -8.29 8.00
N LEU A 28 7.56 -8.26 6.90
CA LEU A 28 8.07 -8.67 5.59
C LEU A 28 9.08 -7.61 5.12
N ASN A 29 10.35 -7.97 5.12
CA ASN A 29 11.43 -7.08 4.69
C ASN A 29 11.43 -6.98 3.16
N VAL A 30 10.75 -5.95 2.66
CA VAL A 30 10.75 -5.62 1.23
C VAL A 30 11.98 -4.77 0.94
N ALA A 31 12.90 -5.31 0.15
CA ALA A 31 14.07 -4.57 -0.28
C ALA A 31 13.70 -3.39 -1.18
N ILE A 32 14.47 -2.30 -1.11
CA ILE A 32 14.47 -1.14 -2.02
C ILE A 32 13.10 -0.81 -2.63
N LEU A 33 12.21 -0.26 -1.80
CA LEU A 33 10.93 0.27 -2.26
C LEU A 33 11.17 1.54 -3.10
N THR A 34 10.84 1.48 -4.39
CA THR A 34 11.04 2.59 -5.34
C THR A 34 9.77 3.37 -5.64
N GLY A 35 8.60 2.81 -5.33
CA GLY A 35 7.33 3.49 -5.53
C GLY A 35 6.21 2.92 -4.67
N PHE A 36 5.32 3.80 -4.25
CA PHE A 36 4.10 3.45 -3.55
C PHE A 36 2.94 4.30 -4.06
N THR A 37 1.85 3.65 -4.45
CA THR A 37 0.60 4.32 -4.78
C THR A 37 -0.46 3.96 -3.77
N LEU A 38 -1.38 4.89 -3.53
CA LEU A 38 -2.47 4.74 -2.59
C LEU A 38 -3.71 5.43 -3.14
N LYS A 39 -4.82 4.70 -3.20
CA LYS A 39 -6.12 5.21 -3.64
C LYS A 39 -7.24 4.69 -2.74
N GLN A 40 -8.11 5.60 -2.33
CA GLN A 40 -9.38 5.24 -1.70
C GLN A 40 -10.36 4.77 -2.79
N ASN A 41 -10.98 3.62 -2.59
CA ASN A 41 -12.08 3.15 -3.41
C ASN A 41 -13.39 3.57 -2.76
N THR A 42 -14.29 4.09 -3.57
CA THR A 42 -15.61 4.55 -3.14
C THR A 42 -16.68 3.93 -4.00
N LYS A 43 -17.83 3.66 -3.38
CA LYS A 43 -19.05 3.23 -4.07
C LYS A 43 -19.94 4.44 -4.28
N GLU A 44 -20.23 4.73 -5.54
CA GLU A 44 -21.18 5.78 -5.90
C GLU A 44 -22.62 5.25 -5.80
N LEU A 45 -23.49 6.04 -5.20
CA LEU A 45 -24.92 5.85 -5.18
C LEU A 45 -25.57 7.05 -5.87
N ASP A 46 -26.34 6.77 -6.90
CA ASP A 46 -27.23 7.76 -7.54
C ASP A 46 -28.67 7.33 -7.28
N SER A 47 -29.46 8.24 -6.73
CA SER A 47 -30.90 8.07 -6.55
C SER A 47 -31.62 9.26 -7.15
N LYS A 48 -32.51 9.00 -8.10
CA LYS A 48 -33.42 10.00 -8.62
C LYS A 48 -34.68 10.02 -7.76
N GLY A 49 -34.89 11.12 -7.05
CA GLY A 49 -36.12 11.32 -6.30
C GLY A 49 -37.32 11.47 -7.22
N LEU A 50 -38.52 11.22 -6.69
CA LEU A 50 -39.79 11.48 -7.39
C LEU A 50 -39.99 12.97 -7.73
N ASP A 51 -39.21 13.85 -7.10
CA ASP A 51 -39.05 15.28 -7.41
C ASP A 51 -38.24 15.54 -8.69
N GLY A 52 -37.70 14.49 -9.31
CA GLY A 52 -36.87 14.58 -10.50
C GLY A 52 -35.41 14.97 -10.25
N VAL A 53 -35.01 15.16 -8.98
CA VAL A 53 -33.65 15.57 -8.59
C VAL A 53 -32.78 14.34 -8.30
N ASN A 54 -31.62 14.25 -8.95
CA ASN A 54 -30.61 13.24 -8.65
C ASN A 54 -29.86 13.60 -7.37
N ARG A 55 -29.74 12.63 -6.47
CA ARG A 55 -28.97 12.71 -5.24
C ARG A 55 -27.80 11.75 -5.35
N LEU A 56 -26.60 12.30 -5.25
CA LEU A 56 -25.34 11.58 -5.38
C LEU A 56 -24.73 11.40 -3.98
N ALA A 57 -24.30 10.19 -3.66
CA ALA A 57 -23.54 9.89 -2.45
C ALA A 57 -22.33 9.01 -2.80
N SER A 58 -21.19 9.28 -2.16
CA SER A 58 -19.96 8.48 -2.31
C SER A 58 -19.64 7.82 -0.96
N ILE A 59 -19.74 6.49 -0.90
CA ILE A 59 -19.49 5.71 0.31
C ILE A 59 -18.04 5.18 0.28
N PRO A 60 -17.23 5.44 1.31
CA PRO A 60 -15.94 4.78 1.49
C PRO A 60 -16.07 3.26 1.53
N ASP A 61 -15.29 2.55 0.71
CA ASP A 61 -15.30 1.10 0.64
C ASP A 61 -13.92 0.54 1.06
N THR A 62 -13.03 0.33 0.09
CA THR A 62 -11.71 -0.26 0.30
C THR A 62 -10.59 0.73 0.01
N TRP A 63 -9.35 0.32 0.25
CA TRP A 63 -8.15 1.01 -0.23
C TRP A 63 -7.40 0.08 -1.17
N SER A 64 -6.75 0.65 -2.17
CA SER A 64 -5.89 -0.10 -3.08
C SER A 64 -4.68 0.70 -3.50
N GLY A 65 -3.64 -0.01 -3.93
CA GLY A 65 -2.44 0.61 -4.43
C GLY A 65 -1.45 -0.40 -4.98
N ASP A 66 -0.27 0.10 -5.31
CA ASP A 66 0.83 -0.67 -5.85
C ASP A 66 2.13 -0.35 -5.10
N PHE A 67 2.98 -1.35 -4.92
CA PHE A 67 4.38 -1.22 -4.55
C PHE A 67 5.23 -1.49 -5.78
N SER A 68 6.24 -0.65 -6.01
CA SER A 68 7.32 -0.90 -6.97
C SER A 68 8.60 -1.12 -6.18
N VAL A 69 9.27 -2.23 -6.47
CA VAL A 69 10.40 -2.73 -5.71
C VAL A 69 11.51 -3.11 -6.66
N ASP A 70 12.74 -2.67 -6.38
CA ASP A 70 13.90 -3.23 -7.04
C ASP A 70 14.35 -4.48 -6.27
N ARG A 71 14.38 -5.62 -6.97
CA ARG A 71 14.74 -6.89 -6.36
C ARG A 71 16.18 -6.85 -5.83
N ALA A 72 16.35 -7.15 -4.54
CA ALA A 72 17.67 -7.37 -3.93
C ALA A 72 17.82 -8.73 -3.24
N SER A 73 16.74 -9.48 -3.03
CA SER A 73 16.73 -10.77 -2.33
C SER A 73 15.57 -11.64 -2.80
N SER A 74 15.54 -12.92 -2.37
CA SER A 74 14.46 -13.86 -2.67
C SER A 74 13.21 -13.67 -1.82
N VAL A 75 13.25 -12.81 -0.79
CA VAL A 75 12.22 -12.69 0.26
C VAL A 75 10.80 -12.52 -0.30
N LEU A 76 10.64 -11.69 -1.33
CA LEU A 76 9.33 -11.49 -1.98
C LEU A 76 8.85 -12.74 -2.73
N ASP A 77 9.73 -13.41 -3.47
CA ASP A 77 9.35 -14.62 -4.20
C ASP A 77 9.03 -15.76 -3.23
N ASP A 78 9.84 -15.94 -2.19
CA ASP A 78 9.65 -16.95 -1.16
C ASP A 78 8.31 -16.73 -0.44
N TYR A 79 7.96 -15.47 -0.16
CA TYR A 79 6.67 -15.10 0.40
C TYR A 79 5.50 -15.51 -0.51
N PHE A 80 5.55 -15.16 -1.80
CA PHE A 80 4.46 -15.49 -2.73
C PHE A 80 4.36 -17.00 -3.00
N ALA A 81 5.49 -17.70 -3.08
CA ALA A 81 5.53 -19.15 -3.20
C ALA A 81 4.92 -19.83 -1.96
N GLN A 82 5.23 -19.34 -0.76
CA GLN A 82 4.65 -19.85 0.49
C GLN A 82 3.14 -19.56 0.57
N GLN A 83 2.71 -18.35 0.17
CA GLN A 83 1.31 -17.97 0.12
C GLN A 83 0.52 -18.89 -0.82
N GLU A 84 1.05 -19.14 -2.02
CA GLU A 84 0.45 -20.04 -3.00
C GLU A 84 0.36 -21.48 -2.49
N ALA A 85 1.46 -22.02 -1.94
CA ALA A 85 1.48 -23.35 -1.35
C ALA A 85 0.45 -23.49 -0.20
N THR A 86 0.32 -22.46 0.65
CA THR A 86 -0.66 -22.44 1.75
C THR A 86 -2.09 -22.47 1.22
N TYR A 87 -2.37 -21.70 0.17
CA TYR A 87 -3.69 -21.68 -0.47
C TYR A 87 -4.05 -23.05 -1.08
N PHE A 88 -3.14 -23.67 -1.83
CA PHE A 88 -3.42 -24.99 -2.42
C PHE A 88 -3.45 -26.13 -1.40
N ALA A 89 -2.78 -26.00 -0.26
CA ALA A 89 -2.82 -26.99 0.81
C ALA A 89 -4.08 -26.87 1.69
N ASN A 90 -4.46 -25.64 2.06
CA ASN A 90 -5.45 -25.39 3.13
C ASN A 90 -6.67 -24.57 2.68
N GLY A 91 -6.68 -24.04 1.46
CA GLY A 91 -7.76 -23.19 0.93
C GLY A 91 -7.89 -21.84 1.64
N THR A 92 -6.86 -21.39 2.37
CA THR A 92 -6.91 -20.18 3.19
C THR A 92 -5.83 -19.18 2.81
N LEU A 93 -6.18 -17.90 2.88
CA LEU A 93 -5.27 -16.77 2.75
C LEU A 93 -5.43 -15.90 4.00
N ASN A 94 -4.31 -15.57 4.63
CA ASN A 94 -4.33 -14.73 5.82
C ASN A 94 -4.26 -13.26 5.44
N ALA A 95 -5.09 -12.45 6.10
CA ALA A 95 -5.04 -11.01 5.95
C ALA A 95 -3.79 -10.44 6.63
N LEU A 96 -3.13 -9.52 5.94
CA LEU A 96 -1.96 -8.79 6.44
C LEU A 96 -2.36 -7.41 6.97
N ARG A 97 -1.36 -6.66 7.44
CA ARG A 97 -1.50 -5.23 7.74
C ARG A 97 -0.35 -4.46 7.09
N ILE A 98 -0.59 -3.22 6.70
CA ILE A 98 0.45 -2.28 6.27
C ILE A 98 0.45 -1.10 7.24
N THR A 99 1.62 -0.73 7.75
CA THR A 99 1.80 0.50 8.52
C THR A 99 2.56 1.50 7.68
N GLN A 100 1.96 2.64 7.42
CA GLN A 100 2.57 3.78 6.75
C GLN A 100 2.95 4.83 7.78
N THR A 101 4.23 5.17 7.84
CA THR A 101 4.77 6.23 8.69
C THR A 101 5.27 7.34 7.78
N ILE A 102 4.74 8.55 7.94
CA ILE A 102 5.11 9.73 7.15
C ILE A 102 5.76 10.73 8.10
N THR A 103 6.96 11.19 7.74
CA THR A 103 7.59 12.34 8.39
C THR A 103 7.12 13.59 7.67
N GLU A 104 6.35 14.43 8.36
CA GLU A 104 5.84 15.67 7.79
C GLU A 104 6.93 16.75 7.78
N THR A 105 6.71 17.81 7.00
CA THR A 105 7.72 18.85 6.83
C THR A 105 7.96 19.72 8.06
N ASP A 106 7.03 19.69 9.02
CA ASP A 106 7.18 20.30 10.34
C ASP A 106 7.88 19.37 11.35
N GLY A 107 8.29 18.16 10.92
CA GLY A 107 8.93 17.15 11.75
C GLY A 107 7.96 16.29 12.56
N THR A 108 6.64 16.52 12.45
CA THR A 108 5.65 15.62 13.06
C THR A 108 5.57 14.30 12.30
N ILE A 109 5.09 13.26 12.98
CA ILE A 109 4.93 11.93 12.40
C ILE A 109 3.44 11.63 12.26
N SER A 110 2.99 11.45 11.02
CA SER A 110 1.67 10.90 10.72
C SER A 110 1.77 9.40 10.49
N GLN A 111 0.98 8.61 11.20
CA GLN A 111 0.95 7.16 11.00
C GLN A 111 -0.44 6.65 10.64
N TYR A 112 -0.50 5.80 9.62
CA TYR A 112 -1.71 5.16 9.14
C TYR A 112 -1.53 3.65 9.09
N ARG A 113 -2.55 2.90 9.53
CA ARG A 113 -2.59 1.45 9.46
C ARG A 113 -3.67 1.00 8.49
N PHE A 114 -3.31 0.10 7.59
CA PHE A 114 -4.21 -0.59 6.70
C PHE A 114 -4.45 -2.00 7.23
N ASP A 115 -5.71 -2.34 7.51
CA ASP A 115 -6.11 -3.67 7.98
C ASP A 115 -6.76 -4.47 6.84
N GLY A 116 -6.69 -5.80 6.92
CA GLY A 116 -7.34 -6.66 5.93
C GLY A 116 -6.59 -6.63 4.59
N VAL A 117 -5.26 -6.54 4.62
CA VAL A 117 -4.45 -6.36 3.42
C VAL A 117 -4.30 -7.69 2.68
N ALA A 118 -4.60 -7.68 1.39
CA ALA A 118 -4.28 -8.75 0.45
C ALA A 118 -3.23 -8.23 -0.54
N LEU A 119 -2.17 -9.02 -0.75
CA LEU A 119 -1.11 -8.75 -1.71
C LEU A 119 -1.25 -9.66 -2.94
N ASN A 120 -0.88 -9.13 -4.09
CA ASN A 120 -0.81 -9.85 -5.35
C ASN A 120 0.45 -9.45 -6.10
N LEU A 121 1.26 -10.43 -6.50
CA LEU A 121 2.42 -10.19 -7.36
C LEU A 121 1.93 -9.94 -8.79
N SER A 122 1.84 -8.66 -9.18
CA SER A 122 1.35 -8.26 -10.50
C SER A 122 2.40 -8.41 -11.59
N ASP A 123 3.67 -8.24 -11.23
CA ASP A 123 4.82 -8.40 -12.11
C ASP A 123 5.99 -8.95 -11.27
N ALA A 124 6.44 -10.16 -11.60
CA ALA A 124 7.57 -10.82 -10.95
C ALA A 124 8.92 -10.26 -11.41
N GLY A 125 8.91 -9.36 -12.39
CA GLY A 125 10.04 -8.61 -12.92
C GLY A 125 10.59 -9.16 -14.23
N ASN A 126 11.24 -8.26 -14.97
CA ASN A 126 11.90 -8.56 -16.23
C ASN A 126 13.41 -8.81 -16.01
N TRP A 127 13.92 -9.90 -16.56
CA TRP A 127 15.31 -10.30 -16.44
C TRP A 127 16.05 -10.00 -17.74
N ALA A 128 16.84 -8.93 -17.73
CA ALA A 128 17.67 -8.50 -18.85
C ALA A 128 19.07 -8.14 -18.36
N GLY A 129 20.08 -8.31 -19.23
CA GLY A 129 21.45 -7.88 -18.92
C GLY A 129 21.51 -6.38 -18.65
N ASP A 130 22.34 -5.98 -17.68
CA ASP A 130 22.57 -4.59 -17.27
C ASP A 130 21.32 -3.80 -16.82
N ALA A 131 20.26 -4.48 -16.39
CA ALA A 131 19.03 -3.88 -15.88
C ALA A 131 18.67 -4.40 -14.49
N TYR A 132 18.10 -3.52 -13.65
CA TYR A 132 17.48 -3.95 -12.39
C TYR A 132 16.21 -4.75 -12.65
N VAL A 133 16.02 -5.83 -11.88
CA VAL A 133 14.79 -6.60 -11.88
C VAL A 133 13.77 -5.87 -11.01
N LYS A 134 12.79 -5.22 -11.65
CA LYS A 134 11.72 -4.48 -10.97
C LYS A 134 10.51 -5.36 -10.73
N GLN A 135 10.11 -5.53 -9.49
CA GLN A 135 8.91 -6.26 -9.10
C GLN A 135 7.78 -5.29 -8.79
N LYS A 136 6.55 -5.65 -9.18
CA LYS A 136 5.36 -4.85 -8.89
C LYS A 136 4.35 -5.68 -8.11
N ILE A 137 3.94 -5.16 -6.95
CA ILE A 137 2.98 -5.81 -6.06
C ILE A 137 1.75 -4.93 -5.95
N ASN A 138 0.59 -5.47 -6.28
CA ASN A 138 -0.68 -4.80 -6.08
C ASN A 138 -1.23 -5.19 -4.71
N TRP A 139 -1.86 -4.24 -4.02
CA TRP A 139 -2.45 -4.49 -2.72
C TRP A 139 -3.83 -3.88 -2.60
N LYS A 140 -4.66 -4.51 -1.77
CA LYS A 140 -5.98 -4.02 -1.36
C LYS A 140 -6.12 -4.16 0.14
N ALA A 141 -6.76 -3.20 0.78
CA ALA A 141 -7.06 -3.23 2.21
C ALA A 141 -8.53 -2.93 2.45
N SER A 142 -9.07 -3.48 3.52
CA SER A 142 -10.46 -3.23 3.91
C SER A 142 -10.66 -1.83 4.48
N ARG A 143 -9.68 -1.29 5.21
CA ARG A 143 -9.81 0.02 5.87
C ARG A 143 -8.46 0.67 6.13
N ARG A 144 -8.47 2.01 6.21
CA ARG A 144 -7.34 2.85 6.67
C ARG A 144 -7.71 3.47 8.00
N ILE A 145 -6.84 3.33 9.00
CA ILE A 145 -7.03 3.86 10.35
C ILE A 145 -5.87 4.82 10.64
N LYS A 146 -6.18 6.03 11.12
CA LYS A 146 -5.16 6.93 11.64
C LYS A 146 -4.71 6.45 13.03
N VAL A 147 -3.40 6.30 13.22
CA VAL A 147 -2.80 5.83 14.47
C VAL A 147 -2.28 7.00 15.30
N GLN A 148 -1.61 7.96 14.67
CA GLN A 148 -1.13 9.21 15.25
C GLN A 148 -1.03 10.30 14.17
#